data_AF-A0A1R3UHE7-F1
#
_entry.id   AF-A0A1R3UHE7-F1
#
_cell.length_a   1.000
_cell.length_b   1.000
_cell.length_c   1.000
_cell.angle_alpha   90.00
_cell.angle_beta   90.00
_cell.angle_gamma   90.00
#
_symmetry.space_group_name_H-M   'P 1'
#
loop_
_entity.id
_entity.type
_entity.pdbx_description
1 polymer ?
#
loop_
_entity_poly.entity_id
_entity_poly.type
_entity_poly.pdbx_seq_one_letter_code
_entity_poly.pdbx_strand_id
1 'polypeptide(L)'
;MTFPGGAAEVLRHIRDMTAQAPGHGPETIGAMTTTQNPDTMSPTRTGSLTGPASTSPRGRTALATTAALTSLALALTACTGSSEADAPSTPPASDAPTTTAPPKVLLLGDSVGQDVALALDAAFEASGVEFESLASEGGGNVVGPFSEERWETLPEEVETAEPGLVIYQITGYDWGTEEEQREGYEKLVDTVTDVDATLLFVTMPPIEPDEFYEPHMEDLERAPEVARSVAADSDGRAEVLEAGEVWGDDYQASRDGEPDRNPDGIHLCPQGAARLTHWMLDQLETRFPGLTPAAPEEWADTGWASDDRFGAC
;
A
#
# COMPACT_ATOMS: atom_id res chain seq x y z
N MET A 1 -24.76 -38.93 -40.14
CA MET A 1 -23.76 -39.02 -39.06
C MET A 1 -24.10 -37.94 -38.08
N THR A 2 -24.52 -38.34 -36.88
CA THR A 2 -25.10 -37.48 -35.86
C THR A 2 -24.21 -37.63 -34.63
N PHE A 3 -23.68 -36.54 -34.09
CA PHE A 3 -23.06 -36.52 -32.77
C PHE A 3 -23.71 -35.40 -31.95
N PRO A 4 -24.08 -35.66 -30.68
CA PRO A 4 -24.89 -34.75 -29.88
C PRO A 4 -24.00 -33.80 -29.05
N GLY A 5 -24.60 -32.66 -28.68
CA GLY A 5 -24.03 -31.69 -27.76
C GLY A 5 -24.01 -32.18 -26.31
N GLY A 6 -23.01 -31.70 -25.57
CA GLY A 6 -22.97 -31.73 -24.11
C GLY A 6 -22.86 -30.29 -23.63
N ALA A 7 -23.92 -29.80 -22.99
CA ALA A 7 -23.88 -28.59 -22.19
C ALA A 7 -23.25 -28.93 -20.84
N ALA A 8 -22.15 -28.26 -20.50
CA ALA A 8 -21.59 -28.30 -19.15
C ALA A 8 -22.36 -27.29 -18.29
N GLU A 9 -23.17 -27.83 -17.38
CA GLU A 9 -23.90 -27.10 -16.36
C GLU A 9 -22.90 -26.71 -15.25
N VAL A 10 -22.45 -25.46 -15.26
CA VAL A 10 -21.61 -24.89 -14.19
C VAL A 10 -22.53 -24.55 -13.01
N LEU A 11 -22.50 -25.40 -11.98
CA LEU A 11 -23.10 -25.13 -10.67
C LEU A 11 -22.34 -23.97 -10.00
N ARG A 12 -22.83 -22.74 -10.19
CA ARG A 12 -22.47 -21.61 -9.33
C ARG A 12 -23.13 -21.81 -7.96
N HIS A 13 -22.32 -22.04 -6.94
CA HIS A 13 -22.75 -22.05 -5.55
C HIS A 13 -23.01 -20.60 -5.14
N ILE A 14 -24.28 -20.19 -5.15
CA ILE A 14 -24.71 -18.93 -4.52
C ILE A 14 -24.51 -19.13 -3.01
N ARG A 15 -23.41 -18.62 -2.46
CA ARG A 15 -23.28 -18.42 -1.02
C ARG A 15 -24.01 -17.13 -0.67
N ASP A 16 -25.08 -17.30 0.08
CA ASP A 16 -25.86 -16.27 0.72
C ASP A 16 -24.96 -15.55 1.75
N MET A 17 -24.47 -14.35 1.42
CA MET A 17 -23.67 -13.50 2.31
C MET A 17 -24.39 -12.17 2.55
N THR A 18 -25.34 -12.19 3.49
CA THR A 18 -25.84 -10.99 4.15
C THR A 18 -24.98 -10.69 5.38
N ALA A 19 -23.75 -10.24 5.15
CA ALA A 19 -22.95 -9.57 6.18
C ALA A 19 -23.25 -8.07 6.09
N GLN A 20 -24.25 -7.62 6.85
CA GLN A 20 -24.43 -6.20 7.14
C GLN A 20 -23.27 -5.75 8.03
N ALA A 21 -22.51 -4.77 7.57
CA ALA A 21 -21.58 -4.03 8.42
C ALA A 21 -22.32 -3.49 9.66
N PRO A 22 -21.75 -3.56 10.87
CA PRO A 22 -22.34 -2.95 12.06
C PRO A 22 -22.51 -1.44 11.83
N GLY A 23 -23.77 -0.99 11.85
CA GLY A 23 -24.16 0.31 11.34
C GLY A 23 -23.73 1.51 12.17
N HIS A 24 -23.26 2.54 11.47
CA HIS A 24 -23.51 3.94 11.83
C HIS A 24 -24.82 4.38 11.16
N GLY A 25 -25.91 4.36 11.93
CA GLY A 25 -27.20 4.87 11.48
C GLY A 25 -27.18 6.39 11.31
N PRO A 26 -27.88 6.95 10.30
CA PRO A 26 -28.04 8.39 10.15
C PRO A 26 -29.17 8.88 11.07
N GLU A 27 -28.83 9.36 12.27
CA GLU A 27 -29.80 10.08 13.10
C GLU A 27 -29.91 11.55 12.68
N THR A 28 -31.03 11.83 12.02
CA THR A 28 -31.72 13.10 11.86
C THR A 28 -31.54 14.07 13.05
N ILE A 29 -31.05 15.27 12.74
CA ILE A 29 -31.03 16.44 13.63
C ILE A 29 -32.48 16.87 13.94
N GLY A 30 -32.96 16.48 15.13
CA GLY A 30 -34.18 16.96 15.74
C GLY A 30 -33.87 17.92 16.89
N ALA A 31 -34.19 19.20 16.69
CA ALA A 31 -34.08 20.23 17.72
C ALA A 31 -34.93 19.89 18.96
N MET A 32 -34.34 19.90 20.16
CA MET A 32 -35.05 20.17 21.41
C MET A 32 -34.21 21.02 22.36
N THR A 33 -34.77 22.18 22.65
CA THR A 33 -34.44 23.13 23.71
C THR A 33 -34.81 22.57 25.09
N THR A 34 -34.10 23.04 26.13
CA THR A 34 -34.57 23.20 27.53
C THR A 34 -34.11 22.14 28.55
N THR A 35 -33.09 22.44 29.38
CA THR A 35 -33.24 22.91 30.79
C THR A 35 -31.93 22.67 31.56
N GLN A 36 -31.39 23.74 32.17
CA GLN A 36 -30.32 23.68 33.16
C GLN A 36 -30.75 22.90 34.41
N ASN A 37 -29.82 22.13 34.99
CA ASN A 37 -29.51 22.33 36.41
C ASN A 37 -28.08 21.89 36.74
N PRO A 38 -27.24 22.78 37.31
CA PRO A 38 -25.96 22.44 37.89
C PRO A 38 -26.19 22.05 39.36
N ASP A 39 -25.55 21.00 39.86
CA ASP A 39 -25.09 20.98 41.25
C ASP A 39 -24.21 19.76 41.59
N THR A 40 -22.99 20.10 42.01
CA THR A 40 -22.21 19.50 43.11
C THR A 40 -22.02 17.98 43.19
N MET A 41 -20.77 17.52 43.06
CA MET A 41 -20.01 16.97 44.20
C MET A 41 -18.49 17.13 43.98
N SER A 42 -17.84 17.55 45.07
CA SER A 42 -16.42 17.91 45.19
C SER A 42 -15.48 16.70 45.30
N PRO A 43 -14.16 16.91 45.17
CA PRO A 43 -13.13 15.87 45.11
C PRO A 43 -12.55 15.56 46.50
N THR A 44 -12.19 14.30 46.79
CA THR A 44 -11.23 13.98 47.88
C THR A 44 -10.61 12.58 47.74
N ARG A 45 -9.29 12.53 47.53
CA ARG A 45 -8.25 11.71 48.22
C ARG A 45 -7.04 11.61 47.30
N THR A 46 -5.93 12.31 47.55
CA THR A 46 -4.92 12.07 48.59
C THR A 46 -4.45 10.61 48.63
N GLY A 47 -3.32 10.36 47.98
CA GLY A 47 -2.60 9.09 48.00
C GLY A 47 -1.16 9.28 47.55
N SER A 48 -0.38 9.98 48.37
CA SER A 48 1.08 10.07 48.27
C SER A 48 1.67 8.76 48.79
N LEU A 49 2.45 8.05 47.97
CA LEU A 49 3.40 7.04 48.44
C LEU A 49 4.74 7.25 47.74
N THR A 50 5.66 7.75 48.55
CA THR A 50 7.09 7.86 48.36
C THR A 50 7.79 6.51 48.44
N GLY A 51 8.75 6.28 47.53
CA GLY A 51 10.02 5.59 47.80
C GLY A 51 10.27 4.32 46.97
N PRO A 52 11.53 3.83 46.90
CA PRO A 52 12.81 4.52 46.97
C PRO A 52 13.66 4.32 45.69
N ALA A 53 14.68 5.18 45.56
CA ALA A 53 15.73 5.09 44.57
C ALA A 53 16.52 3.77 44.67
N SER A 54 16.76 3.12 43.52
CA SER A 54 17.75 2.06 43.37
C SER A 54 18.97 2.63 42.64
N THR A 55 20.09 2.68 43.36
CA THR A 55 21.40 3.11 42.85
C THR A 55 22.29 1.90 42.59
N SER A 56 22.84 1.85 41.36
CA SER A 56 24.17 1.31 40.98
C SER A 56 24.37 -0.22 41.01
N PRO A 57 25.23 -0.81 40.12
CA PRO A 57 26.56 -0.29 39.82
C PRO A 57 27.04 -0.31 38.35
N ARG A 58 28.04 0.55 38.16
CA ARG A 58 29.02 0.60 37.07
C ARG A 58 29.67 -0.77 36.82
N GLY A 59 29.54 -1.27 35.60
CA GLY A 59 30.46 -2.25 35.01
C GLY A 59 31.39 -1.55 34.02
N ARG A 60 32.66 -1.37 34.41
CA ARG A 60 33.77 -0.99 33.53
C ARG A 60 34.47 -2.27 33.08
N THR A 61 34.59 -2.46 31.76
CA THR A 61 35.60 -3.30 31.07
C THR A 61 35.33 -3.16 29.58
N ALA A 62 36.27 -3.12 28.64
CA ALA A 62 37.69 -2.80 28.56
C ALA A 62 37.96 -2.71 27.04
N LEU A 63 38.95 -1.92 26.64
CA LEU A 63 39.46 -1.85 25.27
C LEU A 63 39.84 -3.22 24.71
N ALA A 64 39.60 -3.44 23.41
CA ALA A 64 40.54 -4.13 22.53
C ALA A 64 40.34 -3.72 21.06
N THR A 65 41.27 -2.90 20.59
CA THR A 65 41.65 -2.64 19.20
C THR A 65 42.06 -3.92 18.46
N THR A 66 41.63 -4.09 17.20
CA THR A 66 42.52 -4.56 16.12
C THR A 66 41.98 -4.19 14.75
N ALA A 67 42.81 -3.46 14.01
CA ALA A 67 42.67 -3.15 12.59
C ALA A 67 43.13 -4.34 11.73
N ALA A 68 42.51 -4.51 10.55
CA ALA A 68 43.16 -5.14 9.41
C ALA A 68 42.53 -4.66 8.10
N LEU A 69 43.13 -3.59 7.54
CA LEU A 69 43.08 -3.26 6.13
C LEU A 69 43.72 -4.40 5.33
N THR A 70 43.01 -4.97 4.35
CA THR A 70 43.67 -5.71 3.27
C THR A 70 43.01 -5.38 1.95
N SER A 71 43.49 -4.30 1.33
CA SER A 71 43.29 -4.02 -0.09
C SER A 71 44.18 -4.98 -0.89
N LEU A 72 43.59 -5.82 -1.73
CA LEU A 72 44.34 -6.63 -2.69
C LEU A 72 43.89 -6.27 -4.10
N ALA A 73 44.52 -5.24 -4.65
CA ALA A 73 44.51 -4.96 -6.08
C ALA A 73 45.53 -5.88 -6.76
N LEU A 74 45.05 -6.83 -7.57
CA LEU A 74 45.88 -7.48 -8.59
C LEU A 74 45.48 -6.94 -9.96
N ALA A 75 46.34 -6.07 -10.49
CA ALA A 75 46.44 -5.82 -11.91
C ALA A 75 47.61 -6.65 -12.44
N LEU A 76 47.32 -7.64 -13.31
CA LEU A 76 48.32 -8.28 -14.17
C LEU A 76 47.72 -8.61 -15.54
N THR A 77 48.10 -7.79 -16.52
CA THR A 77 48.64 -8.15 -17.85
C THR A 77 48.00 -9.29 -18.68
N ALA A 78 47.34 -8.86 -19.75
CA ALA A 78 47.51 -9.22 -21.16
C ALA A 78 48.10 -10.61 -21.51
N CYS A 79 47.31 -11.39 -22.26
CA CYS A 79 47.79 -12.31 -23.28
C CYS A 79 46.95 -12.14 -24.56
N THR A 80 47.64 -11.75 -25.62
CA THR A 80 47.20 -11.76 -27.02
C THR A 80 46.97 -13.18 -27.51
N GLY A 81 45.78 -13.46 -28.02
CA GLY A 81 45.46 -14.69 -28.74
C GLY A 81 44.41 -14.39 -29.80
N SER A 82 44.84 -14.25 -31.05
CA SER A 82 43.95 -14.23 -32.22
C SER A 82 43.25 -15.58 -32.35
N SER A 83 41.93 -15.56 -32.31
CA SER A 83 41.08 -16.58 -32.91
C SER A 83 39.83 -15.85 -33.39
N GLU A 84 39.73 -15.72 -34.72
CA GLU A 84 38.48 -15.41 -35.40
C GLU A 84 37.45 -16.47 -35.02
N ALA A 85 36.48 -16.07 -34.21
CA ALA A 85 35.24 -16.78 -33.98
C ALA A 85 34.14 -15.72 -33.92
N ASP A 86 33.13 -15.89 -34.76
CA ASP A 86 31.96 -15.03 -34.91
C ASP A 86 31.48 -14.49 -33.57
N ALA A 87 31.59 -13.17 -33.40
CA ALA A 87 30.98 -12.49 -32.28
C ALA A 87 29.46 -12.64 -32.41
N PRO A 88 28.75 -13.22 -31.41
CA PRO A 88 27.32 -13.11 -31.37
C PRO A 88 27.01 -11.62 -31.22
N SER A 89 26.30 -11.07 -32.20
CA SER A 89 25.73 -9.74 -32.13
C SER A 89 25.01 -9.60 -30.79
N THR A 90 25.57 -8.77 -29.90
CA THR A 90 24.86 -8.30 -28.71
C THR A 90 23.51 -7.78 -29.19
N PRO A 91 22.38 -8.36 -28.76
CA PRO A 91 21.09 -7.78 -29.07
C PRO A 91 21.13 -6.33 -28.58
N PRO A 92 20.59 -5.36 -29.34
CA PRO A 92 20.44 -4.01 -28.82
C PRO A 92 19.74 -4.14 -27.46
N ALA A 93 20.30 -3.48 -26.44
CA ALA A 93 19.55 -3.27 -25.21
C ALA A 93 18.19 -2.74 -25.65
N SER A 94 17.12 -3.46 -25.31
CA SER A 94 15.78 -2.92 -25.47
C SER A 94 15.81 -1.57 -24.78
N ASP A 95 15.65 -0.50 -25.57
CA ASP A 95 15.27 0.80 -25.05
C ASP A 95 13.91 0.56 -24.39
N ALA A 96 13.93 0.21 -23.11
CA ALA A 96 12.73 0.26 -22.30
C ALA A 96 12.23 1.71 -22.45
N PRO A 97 10.96 1.91 -22.85
CA PRO A 97 10.42 3.25 -22.97
C PRO A 97 10.69 3.96 -21.64
N THR A 98 11.49 5.02 -21.71
CA THR A 98 11.73 5.85 -20.54
C THR A 98 10.46 6.63 -20.33
N THR A 99 9.54 6.09 -19.51
CA THR A 99 8.26 6.72 -19.26
C THR A 99 8.53 8.06 -18.60
N THR A 100 8.14 9.13 -19.28
CA THR A 100 8.20 10.49 -18.72
C THR A 100 7.28 10.56 -17.50
N ALA A 101 7.56 11.47 -16.57
CA ALA A 101 6.71 11.74 -15.41
C ALA A 101 5.21 11.69 -15.76
N PRO A 102 4.40 10.91 -15.02
CA PRO A 102 2.97 10.86 -15.28
C PRO A 102 2.36 12.25 -14.99
N PRO A 103 1.52 12.78 -15.88
CA PRO A 103 0.87 14.08 -15.64
C PRO A 103 -0.14 14.01 -14.48
N LYS A 104 -0.76 12.83 -14.29
CA LYS A 104 -1.74 12.56 -13.24
C LYS A 104 -1.58 11.15 -12.68
N VAL A 105 -1.71 11.03 -11.36
CA VAL A 105 -1.66 9.77 -10.61
C VAL A 105 -3.03 9.49 -10.01
N LEU A 106 -3.53 8.27 -10.20
CA LEU A 106 -4.78 7.78 -9.61
C LEU A 106 -4.47 6.71 -8.57
N LEU A 107 -4.95 6.86 -7.34
CA LEU A 107 -4.86 5.83 -6.31
C LEU A 107 -6.17 5.05 -6.21
N LEU A 108 -6.07 3.73 -6.31
CA LEU A 108 -7.11 2.76 -6.01
C LEU A 108 -6.71 1.97 -4.76
N GLY A 109 -7.69 1.61 -3.92
CA GLY A 109 -7.46 0.85 -2.69
C GLY A 109 -8.66 0.86 -1.75
N ASP A 110 -8.44 0.41 -0.53
CA ASP A 110 -9.46 0.35 0.54
C ASP A 110 -9.32 1.52 1.54
N SER A 111 -9.78 1.35 2.77
CA SER A 111 -9.63 2.34 3.84
C SER A 111 -8.16 2.63 4.19
N VAL A 112 -7.26 1.65 4.11
CA VAL A 112 -5.81 1.89 4.26
C VAL A 112 -5.28 2.75 3.11
N GLY A 113 -5.82 2.53 1.91
CA GLY A 113 -5.59 3.39 0.75
C GLY A 113 -6.03 4.84 1.00
N GLN A 114 -7.16 5.04 1.68
CA GLN A 114 -7.64 6.37 2.05
C GLN A 114 -6.76 7.05 3.12
N ASP A 115 -6.16 6.29 4.02
CA ASP A 115 -5.23 6.84 5.01
C ASP A 115 -3.97 7.42 4.34
N VAL A 116 -3.38 6.67 3.39
CA VAL A 116 -2.20 7.13 2.65
C VAL A 116 -2.52 8.20 1.61
N ALA A 117 -3.74 8.21 1.06
CA ALA A 117 -4.19 9.19 0.07
C ALA A 117 -4.00 10.65 0.53
N LEU A 118 -4.21 10.93 1.82
CA LEU A 118 -4.07 12.28 2.39
C LEU A 118 -2.64 12.81 2.30
N ALA A 119 -1.66 11.97 2.60
CA ALA A 119 -0.25 12.32 2.51
C ALA A 119 0.22 12.38 1.05
N LEU A 120 -0.25 11.45 0.21
CA LEU A 120 0.04 11.45 -1.24
C LEU A 120 -0.50 12.69 -1.93
N ASP A 121 -1.73 13.12 -1.61
CA ASP A 121 -2.34 14.33 -2.16
C ASP A 121 -1.47 15.56 -1.87
N ALA A 122 -1.12 15.77 -0.60
CA ALA A 122 -0.23 16.87 -0.19
C ALA A 122 1.15 16.79 -0.88
N ALA A 123 1.72 15.58 -0.99
CA ALA A 123 3.02 15.36 -1.61
C ALA A 123 3.02 15.62 -3.12
N PHE A 124 2.00 15.13 -3.84
CA PHE A 124 1.88 15.35 -5.28
C PHE A 124 1.51 16.80 -5.61
N GLU A 125 0.65 17.45 -4.81
CA GLU A 125 0.38 18.89 -4.95
C GLU A 125 1.67 19.70 -4.82
N ALA A 126 2.47 19.43 -3.79
CA ALA A 126 3.78 20.08 -3.60
C ALA A 126 4.76 19.77 -4.75
N SER A 127 4.64 18.58 -5.37
CA SER A 127 5.45 18.15 -6.52
C SER A 127 4.95 18.69 -7.86
N GLY A 128 3.79 19.37 -7.90
CA GLY A 128 3.15 19.86 -9.13
C GLY A 128 2.60 18.74 -10.02
N VAL A 129 2.23 17.61 -9.44
CA VAL A 129 1.62 16.45 -10.12
C VAL A 129 0.15 16.37 -9.73
N GLU A 130 -0.73 16.14 -10.70
CA GLU A 130 -2.15 15.97 -10.39
C GLU A 130 -2.37 14.61 -9.71
N PHE A 131 -3.17 14.60 -8.64
CA PHE A 131 -3.49 13.39 -7.89
C PHE A 131 -5.00 13.27 -7.69
N GLU A 132 -5.49 12.04 -7.75
CA GLU A 132 -6.86 11.70 -7.40
C GLU A 132 -6.86 10.35 -6.68
N SER A 133 -7.73 10.20 -5.68
CA SER A 133 -7.94 8.92 -5.00
C SER A 133 -9.38 8.45 -5.19
N LEU A 134 -9.51 7.21 -5.64
CA LEU A 134 -10.75 6.42 -5.64
C LEU A 134 -10.67 5.28 -4.63
N ALA A 135 -9.82 5.41 -3.61
CA ALA A 135 -9.78 4.47 -2.51
C ALA A 135 -11.10 4.55 -1.71
N SER A 136 -11.62 3.41 -1.24
CA SER A 136 -12.94 3.33 -0.63
C SER A 136 -12.92 2.60 0.72
N GLU A 137 -13.52 3.20 1.75
CA GLU A 137 -13.80 2.50 3.00
C GLU A 137 -14.64 1.25 2.73
N GLY A 138 -14.26 0.13 3.36
CA GLY A 138 -15.02 -1.12 3.28
C GLY A 138 -15.06 -1.78 1.90
N GLY A 139 -14.17 -1.40 0.96
CA GLY A 139 -14.18 -1.95 -0.39
C GLY A 139 -12.94 -1.55 -1.20
N GLY A 140 -13.15 -1.19 -2.47
CA GLY A 140 -12.09 -0.81 -3.40
C GLY A 140 -11.29 -1.98 -3.98
N ASN A 141 -11.56 -3.19 -3.52
CA ASN A 141 -11.01 -4.44 -4.03
C ASN A 141 -11.48 -4.74 -5.46
N VAL A 142 -10.59 -5.32 -6.24
CA VAL A 142 -10.87 -5.80 -7.60
C VAL A 142 -11.10 -7.32 -7.64
N VAL A 143 -10.96 -7.98 -6.49
CA VAL A 143 -11.17 -9.42 -6.26
C VAL A 143 -12.05 -9.58 -5.01
N GLY A 144 -12.89 -10.61 -4.93
CA GLY A 144 -13.62 -10.91 -3.71
C GLY A 144 -14.94 -10.14 -3.55
N PRO A 145 -15.49 -10.02 -2.32
CA PRO A 145 -16.92 -9.82 -2.08
C PRO A 145 -17.52 -8.52 -2.62
N PHE A 146 -16.73 -7.46 -2.79
CA PHE A 146 -17.22 -6.18 -3.31
C PHE A 146 -16.76 -5.87 -4.74
N SER A 147 -16.04 -6.81 -5.38
CA SER A 147 -15.42 -6.57 -6.68
C SER A 147 -16.45 -6.47 -7.82
N GLU A 148 -17.54 -7.24 -7.79
CA GLU A 148 -18.56 -7.21 -8.85
C GLU A 148 -19.18 -5.81 -8.98
N GLU A 149 -19.62 -5.21 -7.87
CA GLU A 149 -20.16 -3.85 -7.84
C GLU A 149 -19.10 -2.82 -8.23
N ARG A 150 -17.87 -2.97 -7.71
CA ARG A 150 -16.76 -2.07 -8.08
C ARG A 150 -16.50 -2.07 -9.58
N TRP A 151 -16.56 -3.23 -10.22
CA TRP A 151 -16.32 -3.41 -11.65
C TRP A 151 -17.40 -2.79 -12.54
N GLU A 152 -18.58 -2.44 -12.00
CA GLU A 152 -19.62 -1.75 -12.77
C GLU A 152 -19.25 -0.30 -13.08
N THR A 153 -18.46 0.36 -12.21
CA THR A 153 -18.09 1.77 -12.36
C THR A 153 -16.60 2.00 -12.60
N LEU A 154 -15.73 1.11 -12.12
CA LEU A 154 -14.28 1.32 -12.16
C LEU A 154 -13.71 1.66 -13.54
N PRO A 155 -14.09 0.98 -14.66
CA PRO A 155 -13.55 1.33 -15.97
C PRO A 155 -13.89 2.77 -16.41
N GLU A 156 -15.13 3.23 -16.19
CA GLU A 156 -15.56 4.58 -16.54
C GLU A 156 -14.88 5.64 -15.66
N GLU A 157 -14.68 5.34 -14.37
CA GLU A 157 -13.94 6.23 -13.46
C GLU A 157 -12.46 6.36 -13.84
N VAL A 158 -11.80 5.26 -14.22
CA VAL A 158 -10.42 5.28 -14.72
C VAL A 158 -10.31 6.04 -16.03
N GLU A 159 -11.23 5.81 -16.98
CA GLU A 159 -11.29 6.56 -18.24
C GLU A 159 -11.51 8.07 -18.01
N THR A 160 -12.46 8.42 -17.14
CA THR A 160 -12.78 9.82 -16.82
C THR A 160 -11.65 10.53 -16.09
N ALA A 161 -10.90 9.81 -15.26
CA ALA A 161 -9.77 10.38 -14.55
C ALA A 161 -8.59 10.72 -15.48
N GLU A 162 -8.51 10.11 -16.67
CA GLU A 162 -7.41 10.27 -17.63
C GLU A 162 -5.99 10.19 -16.98
N PRO A 163 -5.70 9.15 -16.16
CA PRO A 163 -4.42 9.06 -15.46
C PRO A 163 -3.28 8.70 -16.42
N GLY A 164 -2.05 9.11 -16.08
CA GLY A 164 -0.84 8.53 -16.69
C GLY A 164 -0.29 7.34 -15.88
N LEU A 165 -0.66 7.27 -14.61
CA LEU A 165 -0.26 6.22 -13.67
C LEU A 165 -1.45 5.89 -12.77
N VAL A 166 -1.74 4.60 -12.63
CA VAL A 166 -2.67 4.07 -11.63
C VAL A 166 -1.87 3.28 -10.61
N ILE A 167 -2.03 3.61 -9.34
CA ILE A 167 -1.50 2.88 -8.21
C ILE A 167 -2.66 2.10 -7.61
N TYR A 168 -2.54 0.77 -7.52
CA TYR A 168 -3.47 -0.07 -6.81
C TYR A 168 -2.79 -0.62 -5.56
N GLN A 169 -3.18 -0.10 -4.39
CA GLN A 169 -2.85 -0.75 -3.14
C GLN A 169 -3.69 -2.02 -3.05
N ILE A 170 -3.04 -3.19 -3.09
CA ILE A 170 -3.71 -4.47 -2.84
C ILE A 170 -4.48 -4.32 -1.53
N THR A 171 -5.76 -4.64 -1.56
CA THR A 171 -6.65 -4.34 -0.44
C THR A 171 -6.63 -5.45 0.59
N GLY A 172 -7.07 -5.12 1.80
CA GLY A 172 -7.42 -6.10 2.82
C GLY A 172 -8.63 -6.96 2.45
N TYR A 173 -9.28 -6.73 1.30
CA TYR A 173 -10.48 -7.44 0.85
C TYR A 173 -10.29 -8.27 -0.43
N ASP A 174 -9.07 -8.37 -0.97
CA ASP A 174 -8.75 -9.17 -2.17
C ASP A 174 -8.76 -10.69 -1.86
N TRP A 175 -9.87 -11.15 -1.29
CA TRP A 175 -10.12 -12.50 -0.85
C TRP A 175 -10.62 -13.36 -1.99
N GLY A 176 -10.14 -14.58 -2.07
CA GLY A 176 -10.44 -15.48 -3.16
C GLY A 176 -9.32 -16.46 -3.44
N THR A 177 -9.62 -17.39 -4.32
CA THR A 177 -8.66 -18.34 -4.86
C THR A 177 -7.58 -17.64 -5.68
N GLU A 178 -6.47 -18.33 -5.94
CA GLU A 178 -5.37 -17.79 -6.76
C GLU A 178 -5.85 -17.41 -8.16
N GLU A 179 -6.78 -18.20 -8.72
CA GLU A 179 -7.37 -17.95 -10.04
C GLU A 179 -8.24 -16.69 -10.03
N GLU A 180 -9.10 -16.50 -9.03
CA GLU A 180 -9.91 -15.29 -8.89
C GLU A 180 -9.04 -14.03 -8.70
N GLN A 181 -7.95 -14.14 -7.91
CA GLN A 181 -6.98 -13.06 -7.76
C GLN A 181 -6.29 -12.72 -9.09
N ARG A 182 -5.85 -13.75 -9.83
CA ARG A 182 -5.20 -13.58 -11.12
C ARG A 182 -6.14 -12.90 -12.12
N GLU A 183 -7.37 -13.40 -12.26
CA GLU A 183 -8.37 -12.83 -13.17
C GLU A 183 -8.69 -11.37 -12.83
N GLY A 184 -8.86 -11.03 -11.55
CA GLY A 184 -9.12 -9.66 -11.12
C GLY A 184 -7.95 -8.71 -11.40
N TYR A 185 -6.72 -9.15 -11.16
CA TYR A 185 -5.52 -8.35 -11.42
C TYR A 185 -5.23 -8.20 -12.91
N GLU A 186 -5.40 -9.25 -13.73
CA GLU A 186 -5.30 -9.17 -15.19
C GLU A 186 -6.32 -8.20 -15.77
N LYS A 187 -7.58 -8.28 -15.30
CA LYS A 187 -8.64 -7.34 -15.69
C LYS A 187 -8.30 -5.89 -15.31
N LEU A 188 -7.65 -5.68 -14.16
CA LEU A 188 -7.18 -4.35 -13.75
C LEU A 188 -6.05 -3.84 -14.65
N VAL A 189 -5.07 -4.68 -14.99
CA VAL A 189 -4.03 -4.33 -15.96
C VAL A 189 -4.67 -3.87 -17.26
N ASP A 190 -5.60 -4.66 -17.82
CA ASP A 190 -6.24 -4.32 -19.09
C ASP A 190 -7.03 -3.00 -18.99
N THR A 191 -7.84 -2.83 -17.95
CA THR A 191 -8.63 -1.60 -17.70
C THR A 191 -7.74 -0.35 -17.66
N VAL A 192 -6.60 -0.42 -16.99
CA VAL A 192 -5.66 0.70 -16.87
C VAL A 192 -4.94 0.95 -18.20
N THR A 193 -4.58 -0.10 -18.92
CA THR A 193 -3.82 0.04 -20.18
C THR A 193 -4.68 0.45 -21.37
N ASP A 194 -6.00 0.21 -21.31
CA ASP A 194 -6.96 0.69 -22.30
C ASP A 194 -7.02 2.23 -22.38
N VAL A 195 -6.58 2.92 -21.32
CA VAL A 195 -6.49 4.40 -21.25
C VAL A 195 -5.04 4.90 -21.34
N ASP A 196 -4.12 4.08 -21.87
CA ASP A 196 -2.68 4.37 -22.03
C ASP A 196 -1.94 4.68 -20.71
N ALA A 197 -2.47 4.24 -19.57
CA ALA A 197 -1.83 4.39 -18.26
C ALA A 197 -0.97 3.16 -17.90
N THR A 198 -0.01 3.36 -17.00
CA THR A 198 0.76 2.27 -16.36
C THR A 198 0.11 1.87 -15.03
N LEU A 199 0.11 0.58 -14.69
CA LEU A 199 -0.35 0.10 -13.39
C LEU A 199 0.82 -0.19 -12.44
N LEU A 200 0.76 0.30 -11.21
CA LEU A 200 1.63 -0.12 -10.11
C LEU A 200 0.80 -0.79 -9.03
N PHE A 201 1.03 -2.08 -8.81
CA PHE A 201 0.56 -2.76 -7.62
C PHE A 201 1.43 -2.34 -6.44
N VAL A 202 0.82 -2.03 -5.30
CA VAL A 202 1.53 -1.80 -4.03
C VAL A 202 1.03 -2.84 -3.04
N THR A 203 1.95 -3.60 -2.44
CA THR A 203 1.55 -4.60 -1.45
C THR A 203 0.97 -3.93 -0.20
N MET A 204 -0.08 -4.52 0.36
CA MET A 204 -0.70 -3.99 1.58
C MET A 204 0.25 -4.13 2.79
N PRO A 205 0.19 -3.23 3.78
CA PRO A 205 0.86 -3.42 5.06
C PRO A 205 0.37 -4.69 5.77
N PRO A 206 1.26 -5.45 6.45
CA PRO A 206 0.83 -6.50 7.36
C PRO A 206 -0.15 -5.96 8.41
N ILE A 207 -1.18 -6.75 8.71
CA ILE A 207 -2.24 -6.39 9.66
C ILE A 207 -2.15 -7.25 10.91
N GLU A 208 -2.72 -6.76 12.02
CA GLU A 208 -3.08 -7.61 13.17
C GLU A 208 -4.52 -8.08 12.93
N PRO A 209 -4.74 -9.33 12.48
CA PRO A 209 -6.07 -9.76 12.05
C PRO A 209 -7.01 -9.90 13.24
N ASP A 210 -8.22 -9.37 13.10
CA ASP A 210 -9.34 -9.65 13.98
C ASP A 210 -10.17 -10.85 13.46
N GLU A 211 -11.28 -11.19 14.14
CA GLU A 211 -12.16 -12.30 13.74
C GLU A 211 -12.72 -12.16 12.31
N PHE A 212 -12.74 -10.95 11.76
CA PHE A 212 -13.24 -10.69 10.40
C PHE A 212 -12.17 -10.99 9.34
N TYR A 213 -10.89 -10.67 9.60
CA TYR A 213 -9.78 -10.97 8.68
C TYR A 213 -9.18 -12.37 8.85
N GLU A 214 -9.23 -12.95 10.05
CA GLU A 214 -8.64 -14.26 10.37
C GLU A 214 -8.92 -15.37 9.33
N PRO A 215 -10.17 -15.53 8.81
CA PRO A 215 -10.47 -16.58 7.83
C PRO A 215 -9.84 -16.35 6.44
N HIS A 216 -9.31 -15.16 6.18
CA HIS A 216 -8.87 -14.71 4.86
C HIS A 216 -7.36 -14.45 4.77
N MET A 217 -6.61 -14.66 5.86
CA MET A 217 -5.17 -14.37 5.88
C MET A 217 -4.37 -15.15 4.83
N GLU A 218 -4.73 -16.41 4.55
CA GLU A 218 -4.08 -17.19 3.48
C GLU A 218 -4.30 -16.60 2.08
N ASP A 219 -5.43 -15.91 1.85
CA ASP A 219 -5.70 -15.22 0.59
C ASP A 219 -4.84 -13.96 0.47
N LEU A 220 -4.77 -13.19 1.57
CA LEU A 220 -4.02 -11.94 1.63
C LEU A 220 -2.50 -12.15 1.56
N GLU A 221 -1.98 -13.20 2.20
CA GLU A 221 -0.57 -13.59 2.12
C GLU A 221 -0.16 -13.99 0.68
N ARG A 222 -1.10 -14.56 -0.08
CA ARG A 222 -0.88 -14.99 -1.46
C ARG A 222 -1.01 -13.85 -2.48
N ALA A 223 -1.86 -12.87 -2.23
CA ALA A 223 -2.16 -11.79 -3.18
C ALA A 223 -0.91 -11.09 -3.78
N PRO A 224 0.13 -10.74 -3.01
CA PRO A 224 1.37 -10.18 -3.55
C PRO A 224 2.05 -11.07 -4.61
N GLU A 225 2.09 -12.38 -4.40
CA GLU A 225 2.71 -13.31 -5.37
C GLU A 225 1.90 -13.39 -6.67
N VAL A 226 0.57 -13.36 -6.58
CA VAL A 226 -0.29 -13.34 -7.76
C VAL A 226 -0.11 -12.04 -8.54
N ALA A 227 -0.07 -10.90 -7.85
CA ALA A 227 0.20 -9.60 -8.47
C ALA A 227 1.56 -9.55 -9.18
N ARG A 228 2.61 -10.14 -8.58
CA ARG A 228 3.93 -10.28 -9.23
C ARG A 228 3.85 -11.10 -10.52
N SER A 229 3.16 -12.24 -10.48
CA SER A 229 3.00 -13.10 -11.65
C SER A 229 2.30 -12.33 -12.78
N VAL A 230 1.19 -11.65 -12.47
CA VAL A 230 0.43 -10.86 -13.45
C VAL A 230 1.27 -9.70 -14.01
N ALA A 231 1.99 -8.97 -13.15
CA ALA A 231 2.87 -7.90 -13.58
C ALA A 231 4.00 -8.41 -14.49
N ALA A 232 4.62 -9.55 -14.15
CA ALA A 232 5.67 -10.16 -14.97
C ALA A 232 5.16 -10.57 -16.37
N ASP A 233 3.92 -11.02 -16.46
CA ASP A 233 3.27 -11.43 -17.71
C ASP A 233 2.65 -10.24 -18.49
N SER A 234 2.74 -9.01 -17.96
CA SER A 234 2.08 -7.82 -18.52
C SER A 234 2.85 -7.13 -19.66
N ASP A 235 4.02 -7.63 -20.06
CA ASP A 235 4.95 -6.98 -21.00
C ASP A 235 5.38 -5.56 -20.57
N GLY A 236 5.51 -5.33 -19.25
CA GLY A 236 5.92 -4.04 -18.67
C GLY A 236 4.80 -3.00 -18.57
N ARG A 237 3.54 -3.39 -18.80
CA ARG A 237 2.36 -2.55 -18.57
C ARG A 237 2.00 -2.40 -17.09
N ALA A 238 2.48 -3.32 -16.26
CA ALA A 238 2.34 -3.27 -14.82
C ALA A 238 3.63 -3.66 -14.09
N GLU A 239 3.82 -3.09 -12.91
CA GLU A 239 4.89 -3.47 -11.97
C GLU A 239 4.34 -3.62 -10.54
N VAL A 240 5.18 -4.16 -9.65
CA VAL A 240 4.87 -4.29 -8.21
C VAL A 240 5.87 -3.49 -7.39
N LEU A 241 5.38 -2.73 -6.43
CA LEU A 241 6.14 -2.11 -5.35
C LEU A 241 5.94 -2.90 -4.05
N GLU A 242 7.04 -3.38 -3.48
CA GLU A 242 7.04 -4.19 -2.26
C GLU A 242 7.08 -3.30 -1.03
N ALA A 243 5.92 -2.93 -0.50
CA ALA A 243 5.81 -2.11 0.70
C ALA A 243 6.35 -2.79 1.97
N GLY A 244 6.72 -4.08 1.91
CA GLY A 244 7.49 -4.77 2.95
C GLY A 244 8.81 -4.08 3.29
N GLU A 245 9.38 -3.26 2.40
CA GLU A 245 10.53 -2.40 2.73
C GLU A 245 10.20 -1.33 3.81
N VAL A 246 8.94 -0.89 3.84
CA VAL A 246 8.39 0.08 4.80
C VAL A 246 7.91 -0.63 6.06
N TRP A 247 7.23 -1.77 5.91
CA TRP A 247 6.51 -2.39 7.02
C TRP A 247 7.24 -3.57 7.67
N GLY A 248 8.13 -4.23 6.93
CA GLY A 248 8.59 -5.57 7.24
C GLY A 248 7.56 -6.63 6.89
N ASP A 249 7.89 -7.88 7.19
CA ASP A 249 7.02 -9.03 6.91
C ASP A 249 5.92 -9.22 7.98
N ASP A 250 6.16 -8.72 9.20
CA ASP A 250 5.27 -8.87 10.35
C ASP A 250 4.65 -7.52 10.75
N TYR A 251 3.42 -7.56 11.27
CA TYR A 251 2.75 -6.38 11.81
C TYR A 251 3.55 -5.74 12.95
N GLN A 252 3.67 -4.41 12.89
CA GLN A 252 4.29 -3.59 13.93
C GLN A 252 3.45 -2.34 14.17
N ALA A 253 2.94 -2.18 15.39
CA ALA A 253 2.14 -1.01 15.76
C ALA A 253 2.94 0.31 15.75
N SER A 254 4.25 0.23 16.03
CA SER A 254 5.11 1.40 16.19
C SER A 254 6.49 1.15 15.61
N ARG A 255 7.09 2.20 15.04
CA ARG A 255 8.45 2.19 14.50
C ARG A 255 9.19 3.43 14.99
N ASP A 256 10.44 3.26 15.39
CA ASP A 256 11.29 4.33 15.92
C ASP A 256 10.70 5.08 17.14
N GLY A 257 9.78 4.43 17.87
CA GLY A 257 9.13 4.98 19.06
C GLY A 257 7.83 5.73 18.79
N GLU A 258 7.42 5.86 17.52
CA GLU A 258 6.19 6.53 17.10
C GLU A 258 5.17 5.51 16.56
N PRO A 259 3.87 5.74 16.75
CA PRO A 259 2.84 4.85 16.23
C PRO A 259 2.72 5.01 14.70
N ASP A 260 2.97 3.93 13.97
CA ASP A 260 2.74 3.88 12.53
C ASP A 260 1.33 3.32 12.22
N ARG A 261 0.70 2.64 13.18
CA ARG A 261 -0.60 1.96 13.04
C ARG A 261 -1.59 2.40 14.10
N ASN A 262 -2.85 2.50 13.71
CA ASN A 262 -3.97 2.68 14.64
C ASN A 262 -4.07 1.45 15.58
N PRO A 263 -4.51 1.62 16.84
CA PRO A 263 -4.76 0.52 17.76
C PRO A 263 -5.72 -0.57 17.28
N ASP A 264 -6.48 -0.34 16.20
CA ASP A 264 -7.30 -1.37 15.56
C ASP A 264 -6.52 -2.44 14.79
N GLY A 265 -5.22 -2.25 14.57
CA GLY A 265 -4.35 -3.22 13.90
C GLY A 265 -4.40 -3.19 12.37
N ILE A 266 -5.30 -2.40 11.77
CA ILE A 266 -5.59 -2.36 10.33
C ILE A 266 -5.21 -1.03 9.68
N HIS A 267 -5.54 0.09 10.33
CA HIS A 267 -5.38 1.43 9.76
C HIS A 267 -4.03 2.07 10.09
N LEU A 268 -3.64 3.05 9.29
CA LEU A 268 -2.40 3.79 9.50
C LEU A 268 -2.62 4.92 10.51
N CYS A 269 -1.59 5.21 11.28
CA CYS A 269 -1.46 6.54 11.88
C CYS A 269 -0.81 7.51 10.88
N PRO A 270 -0.87 8.84 11.12
CA PRO A 270 -0.25 9.80 10.23
C PRO A 270 1.23 9.51 9.96
N GLN A 271 1.97 9.08 10.98
CA GLN A 271 3.39 8.74 10.82
C GLN A 271 3.62 7.57 9.85
N GLY A 272 2.74 6.55 9.87
CA GLY A 272 2.77 5.44 8.94
C GLY A 272 2.42 5.88 7.51
N ALA A 273 1.36 6.69 7.36
CA ALA A 273 0.98 7.26 6.06
C ALA A 273 2.10 8.12 5.44
N ALA A 274 2.76 8.96 6.24
CA ALA A 274 3.91 9.75 5.80
C ALA A 274 5.08 8.85 5.38
N ARG A 275 5.38 7.78 6.13
CA ARG A 275 6.48 6.88 5.81
C ARG A 275 6.24 6.13 4.50
N LEU A 276 5.03 5.60 4.31
CA LEU A 276 4.65 4.92 3.07
C LEU A 276 4.69 5.89 1.88
N THR A 277 4.15 7.10 2.05
CA THR A 277 4.18 8.15 1.03
C THR A 277 5.60 8.51 0.62
N HIS A 278 6.48 8.77 1.58
CA HIS A 278 7.87 9.12 1.30
C HIS A 278 8.57 8.01 0.51
N TRP A 279 8.42 6.75 0.94
CA TRP A 279 8.98 5.61 0.21
C TRP A 279 8.37 5.47 -1.19
N MET A 280 7.05 5.62 -1.34
CA MET A 280 6.40 5.56 -2.65
C MET A 280 6.94 6.63 -3.60
N LEU A 281 7.11 7.87 -3.13
CA LEU A 281 7.71 8.94 -3.94
C LEU A 281 9.14 8.60 -4.42
N ASP A 282 9.98 8.04 -3.55
CA ASP A 282 11.34 7.60 -3.92
C ASP A 282 11.30 6.48 -4.99
N GLN A 283 10.35 5.55 -4.85
CA GLN A 283 10.15 4.48 -5.83
C GLN A 283 9.67 5.02 -7.19
N LEU A 284 8.82 6.06 -7.17
CA LEU A 284 8.30 6.71 -8.38
C LEU A 284 9.37 7.57 -9.07
N GLU A 285 10.19 8.33 -8.33
CA GLU A 285 11.31 9.10 -8.89
C GLU A 285 12.28 8.18 -9.65
N THR A 286 12.54 6.99 -9.10
CA THR A 286 13.42 5.99 -9.72
C THR A 286 12.86 5.47 -11.06
N ARG A 287 11.53 5.36 -11.18
CA ARG A 287 10.85 4.74 -12.33
C ARG A 287 10.45 5.72 -13.41
N PHE A 288 10.16 6.96 -13.06
CA PHE A 288 9.64 7.97 -13.98
C PHE A 288 10.61 9.16 -14.07
N PRO A 289 11.63 9.08 -14.95
CA PRO A 289 12.53 10.19 -15.19
C PRO A 289 11.78 11.47 -15.52
N GLY A 290 12.07 12.52 -14.76
CA GLY A 290 11.39 13.82 -14.84
C GLY A 290 10.35 14.05 -13.75
N LEU A 291 9.97 13.02 -12.99
CA LEU A 291 9.29 13.23 -11.71
C LEU A 291 10.32 13.75 -10.72
N THR A 292 9.99 14.82 -10.00
CA THR A 292 10.83 15.36 -8.94
C THR A 292 9.94 15.54 -7.72
N PRO A 293 9.85 14.52 -6.84
CA PRO A 293 9.05 14.63 -5.64
C PRO A 293 9.49 15.82 -4.78
N ALA A 294 8.52 16.51 -4.20
CA ALA A 294 8.77 17.55 -3.21
C ALA A 294 9.47 16.96 -1.97
N ALA A 295 10.33 17.77 -1.36
CA ALA A 295 10.98 17.37 -0.11
C ALA A 295 9.93 17.16 1.01
N PRO A 296 10.13 16.22 1.95
CA PRO A 296 9.19 15.97 3.05
C PRO A 296 8.74 17.22 3.81
N GLU A 297 9.63 18.20 3.99
CA GLU A 297 9.33 19.46 4.69
C GLU A 297 8.28 20.33 3.98
N GLU A 298 7.97 20.06 2.70
CA GLU A 298 7.00 20.81 1.91
C GLU A 298 5.57 20.25 2.04
N TRP A 299 5.42 18.98 2.41
CA TRP A 299 4.10 18.30 2.42
C TRP A 299 3.75 17.60 3.74
N ALA A 300 4.73 17.19 4.56
CA ALA A 300 4.45 16.38 5.75
C ALA A 300 3.61 17.13 6.81
N ASP A 301 3.79 18.46 6.91
CA ASP A 301 3.15 19.30 7.93
C ASP A 301 2.08 20.26 7.36
N THR A 302 1.46 19.94 6.21
CA THR A 302 0.45 20.81 5.58
C THR A 302 -0.95 20.69 6.20
N GLY A 303 -1.10 19.85 7.23
CA GLY A 303 -2.32 19.74 8.04
C GLY A 303 -3.13 18.45 7.82
N TRP A 304 -2.81 17.66 6.79
CA TRP A 304 -3.49 16.39 6.50
C TRP A 304 -3.41 15.40 7.66
N ALA A 305 -2.32 15.42 8.44
CA ALA A 305 -2.11 14.56 9.60
C ALA A 305 -3.12 14.79 10.74
N SER A 306 -3.90 15.87 10.69
CA SER A 306 -4.97 16.18 11.67
C SER A 306 -6.36 15.74 11.22
N ASP A 307 -6.49 14.98 10.13
CA ASP A 307 -7.78 14.44 9.67
C ASP A 307 -8.36 13.45 10.69
N ASP A 308 -9.66 13.58 10.97
CA ASP A 308 -10.35 12.79 11.99
C ASP A 308 -10.32 11.28 11.69
N ARG A 309 -10.09 10.85 10.44
CA ARG A 309 -10.02 9.43 10.07
C ARG A 309 -8.89 8.69 10.77
N PHE A 310 -7.80 9.37 11.10
CA PHE A 310 -6.69 8.76 11.84
C PHE A 310 -7.07 8.39 13.28
N GLY A 311 -8.17 8.95 13.80
CA GLY A 311 -8.84 8.47 15.00
C GLY A 311 -8.00 8.57 16.27
N ALA A 312 -7.54 7.42 16.78
CA ALA A 312 -6.92 7.28 18.10
C ALA A 312 -5.38 7.39 18.10
N CYS A 313 -4.82 7.79 16.96
CA CYS A 313 -3.47 8.34 16.87
C CYS A 313 -3.48 9.78 17.43
#